data_AF-A0A261AWV1-F1
#
_entry.id   AF-A0A261AWV1-F1
#
_cell.length_a   1.000
_cell.length_b   1.000
_cell.length_c   1.000
_cell.angle_alpha   90.00
_cell.angle_beta   90.00
_cell.angle_gamma   90.00
#
_symmetry.space_group_name_H-M   'P 1'
#
loop_
_entity.id
_entity.type
_entity.pdbx_description
1 polymer ?
#
loop_
_entity_poly.entity_id
_entity_poly.type
_entity_poly.pdbx_seq_one_letter_code
_entity_poly.pdbx_strand_id
1 'polypeptide(L)'
;MPDNANFTEEITKWVESLPNWGKAAAAGGLALAVYIPYKFFATQPRKSPVKEDWKPDVVYLYQFPRTRLLPNLSPFCMKVETWLRMSDINYEIPKCSFTLRSKEGTMPFVEFNGKEYYDSSFILRDVDELIKHTSLDDHLSAEQKSTSRAFEAMTEKSMAISAWFYRMENVEKLLDLFDPKVDACIFSNLCQIYYAPYTSEHRDLIEGECKNLVEYIERIKNRYWPDWDEVTTKYSNETSNWKKRHVARNGNGVKH
;
A
#
# COMPACT_ATOMS: atom_id res chain seq x y z
N MET A 1 -3.90 4.16 -45.07
CA MET A 1 -3.83 3.27 -43.88
C MET A 1 -4.94 3.71 -42.96
N PRO A 2 -5.82 2.83 -42.47
CA PRO A 2 -6.98 3.26 -41.71
C PRO A 2 -6.55 3.83 -40.35
N ASP A 3 -7.24 4.89 -39.96
CA ASP A 3 -7.01 5.70 -38.77
C ASP A 3 -6.90 4.85 -37.50
N ASN A 4 -5.72 4.86 -36.90
CA ASN A 4 -5.47 4.37 -35.56
C ASN A 4 -6.10 5.35 -34.55
N ALA A 5 -7.43 5.36 -34.51
CA ALA A 5 -8.18 5.93 -33.41
C ALA A 5 -7.75 5.19 -32.14
N ASN A 6 -7.18 5.95 -31.21
CA ASN A 6 -6.63 5.43 -29.98
C ASN A 6 -7.81 4.83 -29.18
N PHE A 7 -7.79 3.50 -28.99
CA PHE A 7 -8.90 2.75 -28.37
C PHE A 7 -9.38 3.36 -27.05
N THR A 8 -8.44 3.93 -26.29
CA THR A 8 -8.65 4.64 -25.02
C THR A 8 -9.46 5.93 -25.21
N GLU A 9 -9.18 6.71 -26.25
CA GLU A 9 -9.98 7.89 -26.60
C GLU A 9 -11.41 7.52 -27.04
N GLU A 10 -11.57 6.46 -27.84
CA GLU A 10 -12.89 6.00 -28.28
C GLU A 10 -13.75 5.55 -27.10
N ILE A 11 -13.17 4.80 -26.16
CA ILE A 11 -13.84 4.41 -24.92
C ILE A 11 -14.21 5.65 -24.10
N THR A 12 -13.30 6.62 -23.97
CA THR A 12 -13.55 7.82 -23.17
C THR A 12 -14.71 8.64 -23.76
N LYS A 13 -14.68 8.90 -25.06
CA LYS A 13 -15.76 9.60 -25.79
C LYS A 13 -17.09 8.85 -25.70
N TRP A 14 -17.05 7.52 -25.80
CA TRP A 14 -18.25 6.69 -25.63
C TRP A 14 -18.81 6.78 -24.20
N VAL A 15 -17.99 6.62 -23.17
CA VAL A 15 -18.42 6.75 -21.75
C VAL A 15 -18.98 8.14 -21.47
N GLU A 16 -18.35 9.19 -22.00
CA GLU A 16 -18.80 10.58 -21.83
C GLU A 16 -20.17 10.85 -22.48
N SER A 17 -20.44 10.20 -23.62
CA SER A 17 -21.71 10.29 -24.36
C SER A 17 -22.90 9.64 -23.66
N LEU A 18 -22.66 8.79 -22.66
CA LEU A 18 -23.72 8.09 -21.94
C LEU A 18 -24.49 9.01 -20.97
N PRO A 19 -25.80 8.79 -20.79
CA PRO A 19 -26.54 9.40 -19.68
C PRO A 19 -25.99 8.95 -18.32
N ASN A 20 -26.29 9.68 -17.24
CA ASN A 20 -25.74 9.40 -15.90
C ASN A 20 -25.93 7.93 -15.44
N TRP A 21 -27.08 7.32 -15.77
CA TRP A 21 -27.33 5.91 -15.46
C TRP A 21 -26.45 4.95 -16.29
N GLY A 22 -26.13 5.32 -17.54
CA GLY A 22 -25.23 4.55 -18.40
C GLY A 22 -23.77 4.63 -17.94
N LYS A 23 -23.33 5.81 -17.47
CA LYS A 23 -22.01 5.98 -16.81
C LYS A 23 -21.91 5.11 -15.55
N ALA A 24 -22.95 5.12 -14.72
CA ALA A 24 -23.02 4.26 -13.54
C ALA A 24 -22.98 2.76 -13.88
N ALA A 25 -23.69 2.34 -14.93
CA ALA A 25 -23.67 0.96 -15.41
C ALA A 25 -22.29 0.54 -15.95
N ALA A 26 -21.63 1.40 -16.73
CA ALA A 26 -20.27 1.15 -17.24
C ALA A 26 -19.25 1.05 -16.10
N ALA A 27 -19.29 1.97 -15.14
CA ALA A 27 -18.43 1.92 -13.95
C ALA A 27 -18.69 0.67 -13.10
N GLY A 28 -19.96 0.30 -12.91
CA GLY A 28 -20.35 -0.93 -12.22
C GLY A 28 -19.85 -2.19 -12.94
N GLY A 29 -19.97 -2.24 -14.26
CA GLY A 29 -19.47 -3.34 -15.09
C GLY A 29 -17.96 -3.52 -14.99
N LEU A 30 -17.20 -2.41 -15.06
CA LEU A 30 -15.74 -2.43 -14.87
C LEU A 30 -15.36 -2.87 -13.45
N ALA A 31 -16.04 -2.34 -12.44
CA ALA A 31 -15.82 -2.73 -11.05
C ALA A 31 -16.03 -4.23 -10.84
N LEU A 32 -17.08 -4.82 -11.43
CA LEU A 32 -17.33 -6.26 -11.39
C LEU A 32 -16.28 -7.05 -12.18
N ALA A 33 -15.87 -6.57 -13.36
CA ALA A 33 -14.85 -7.23 -14.19
C ALA A 33 -13.48 -7.29 -13.50
N VAL A 34 -13.17 -6.34 -12.60
CA VAL A 34 -11.95 -6.36 -11.78
C VAL A 34 -12.17 -7.14 -10.47
N TYR A 35 -13.29 -6.90 -9.79
CA TYR A 35 -13.57 -7.49 -8.47
C TYR A 35 -13.80 -8.99 -8.54
N ILE A 36 -14.48 -9.51 -9.56
CA ILE A 36 -14.78 -10.95 -9.67
C ILE A 36 -13.49 -11.77 -9.82
N PRO A 37 -12.56 -11.48 -10.76
CA PRO A 37 -11.28 -12.16 -10.82
C PRO A 37 -10.46 -11.97 -9.55
N TYR A 38 -10.38 -10.75 -9.02
CA TYR A 38 -9.66 -10.48 -7.77
C TYR A 38 -10.18 -11.36 -6.63
N LYS A 39 -11.50 -11.38 -6.43
CA LYS A 39 -12.15 -12.18 -5.39
C LYS A 39 -11.90 -13.66 -5.63
N PHE A 40 -12.09 -14.13 -6.86
CA PHE A 40 -11.85 -15.53 -7.23
C PHE A 40 -10.42 -15.97 -6.90
N PHE A 41 -9.40 -15.19 -7.25
CA PHE A 41 -8.01 -15.52 -6.95
C PHE A 41 -7.66 -15.35 -5.47
N ALA A 42 -8.21 -14.33 -4.80
CA ALA A 42 -7.96 -14.08 -3.38
C ALA A 42 -8.65 -15.10 -2.45
N THR A 43 -9.75 -15.73 -2.88
CA THR A 43 -10.50 -16.72 -2.09
C THR A 43 -10.27 -18.15 -2.55
N GLN A 44 -9.27 -18.43 -3.40
CA GLN A 44 -8.94 -19.80 -3.75
C GLN A 44 -8.58 -20.60 -2.49
N PRO A 45 -9.06 -21.86 -2.38
CA PRO A 45 -8.64 -22.73 -1.29
C PRO A 45 -7.13 -22.91 -1.35
N ARG A 46 -6.46 -22.53 -0.27
CA ARG A 46 -5.01 -22.65 -0.14
C ARG A 46 -4.63 -23.68 0.91
N LYS A 47 -3.44 -24.25 0.73
CA LYS A 47 -2.77 -25.01 1.78
C LYS A 47 -2.46 -24.07 2.95
N SER A 48 -2.58 -24.61 4.15
CA SER A 48 -2.30 -23.94 5.41
C SER A 48 -1.71 -24.99 6.36
N PRO A 49 -0.62 -24.68 7.07
CA PRO A 49 0.11 -23.41 7.06
C PRO A 49 0.81 -23.13 5.70
N VAL A 50 1.03 -21.85 5.40
CA VAL A 50 1.79 -21.34 4.25
C VAL A 50 3.28 -21.63 4.46
N LYS A 51 3.78 -21.50 5.70
CA LYS A 51 5.14 -21.87 6.04
C LYS A 51 5.21 -23.37 6.34
N GLU A 52 5.93 -24.11 5.52
CA GLU A 52 6.10 -25.56 5.71
C GLU A 52 7.20 -25.87 6.75
N ASP A 53 8.25 -25.04 6.82
CA ASP A 53 9.43 -25.17 7.69
C ASP A 53 9.28 -24.39 9.00
N TRP A 54 8.09 -24.40 9.61
CA TRP A 54 7.81 -23.64 10.82
C TRP A 54 8.54 -24.22 12.05
N LYS A 55 8.93 -23.34 12.97
CA LYS A 55 9.55 -23.71 14.26
C LYS A 55 8.51 -23.72 15.38
N PRO A 56 8.59 -24.69 16.33
CA PRO A 56 7.75 -24.68 17.51
C PRO A 56 7.87 -23.37 18.30
N ASP A 57 6.75 -22.91 18.83
CA ASP A 57 6.63 -21.73 19.70
C ASP A 57 7.12 -20.40 19.09
N VAL A 58 7.13 -20.31 17.75
CA VAL A 58 7.36 -19.08 17.01
C VAL A 58 6.09 -18.69 16.28
N VAL A 59 5.67 -17.43 16.45
CA VAL A 59 4.53 -16.87 15.71
C VAL A 59 4.99 -16.38 14.34
N TYR A 60 4.34 -16.82 13.28
CA TYR A 60 4.57 -16.31 11.92
C TYR A 60 3.47 -15.32 11.54
N LEU A 61 3.79 -14.03 11.54
CA LEU A 61 2.84 -12.96 11.20
C LEU A 61 2.84 -12.65 9.71
N TYR A 62 1.71 -12.92 9.05
CA TYR A 62 1.48 -12.55 7.66
C TYR A 62 0.72 -11.22 7.58
N GLN A 63 1.36 -10.25 6.93
CA GLN A 63 0.86 -8.89 6.79
C GLN A 63 1.30 -8.26 5.47
N PHE A 64 0.74 -7.08 5.15
CA PHE A 64 1.14 -6.33 3.97
C PHE A 64 2.63 -5.91 4.02
N PRO A 65 3.26 -5.65 2.85
CA PRO A 65 4.62 -5.13 2.80
C PRO A 65 4.80 -3.86 3.64
N ARG A 66 6.01 -3.70 4.18
CA ARG A 66 6.42 -2.48 4.88
C ARG A 66 6.35 -1.29 3.95
N THR A 67 6.11 -0.12 4.54
CA THR A 67 6.28 1.16 3.85
C THR A 67 7.43 1.95 4.44
N ARG A 68 7.83 3.03 3.78
CA ARG A 68 8.91 3.90 4.27
C ARG A 68 8.57 4.65 5.56
N LEU A 69 7.30 4.99 5.78
CA LEU A 69 6.87 5.83 6.92
C LEU A 69 6.20 5.04 8.03
N LEU A 70 5.47 3.98 7.68
CA LEU A 70 4.69 3.19 8.62
C LEU A 70 5.07 1.70 8.55
N PRO A 71 5.09 0.98 9.69
CA PRO A 71 5.31 -0.46 9.71
C PRO A 71 4.31 -1.20 8.82
N ASN A 72 3.05 -0.75 8.78
CA ASN A 72 2.05 -1.27 7.85
C ASN A 72 1.00 -0.18 7.57
N LEU A 73 0.39 -0.19 6.38
CA LEU A 73 -0.75 0.69 6.11
C LEU A 73 -2.03 0.16 6.75
N SER A 74 -2.19 -1.15 6.86
CA SER A 74 -3.38 -1.71 7.51
C SER A 74 -3.31 -1.51 9.02
N PRO A 75 -4.28 -0.83 9.65
CA PRO A 75 -4.32 -0.67 11.11
C PRO A 75 -4.44 -2.03 11.80
N PHE A 76 -5.12 -3.01 11.19
CA PHE A 76 -5.25 -4.36 11.72
C PHE A 76 -3.90 -5.09 11.76
N CYS A 77 -3.07 -4.94 10.72
CA CYS A 77 -1.72 -5.50 10.70
C CYS A 77 -0.83 -4.86 11.78
N MET A 78 -0.89 -3.52 11.89
CA MET A 78 -0.16 -2.80 12.94
C MET A 78 -0.59 -3.23 14.34
N LYS A 79 -1.90 -3.43 14.56
CA LYS A 79 -2.45 -3.87 15.84
C LYS A 79 -1.86 -5.20 16.28
N VAL A 80 -1.90 -6.23 15.42
CA VAL A 80 -1.38 -7.55 15.76
C VAL A 80 0.13 -7.48 16.04
N GLU A 81 0.89 -6.79 15.20
CA GLU A 81 2.33 -6.65 15.43
C GLU A 81 2.66 -5.86 16.70
N THR A 82 1.87 -4.84 17.02
CA THR A 82 2.05 -4.04 18.24
C THR A 82 1.75 -4.88 19.48
N TRP A 83 0.66 -5.65 19.47
CA TRP A 83 0.35 -6.59 20.55
C TRP A 83 1.47 -7.61 20.75
N LEU A 84 1.97 -8.25 19.67
CA LEU A 84 3.09 -9.19 19.75
C LEU A 84 4.32 -8.57 20.43
N ARG A 85 4.64 -7.30 20.09
CA ARG A 85 5.75 -6.56 20.72
C ARG A 85 5.48 -6.20 22.17
N MET A 86 4.25 -5.80 22.52
CA MET A 86 3.87 -5.42 23.89
C MET A 86 3.88 -6.62 24.83
N SER A 87 3.49 -7.78 24.34
CA SER A 87 3.47 -9.04 25.09
C SER A 87 4.84 -9.77 25.12
N ASP A 88 5.89 -9.17 24.54
CA ASP A 88 7.23 -9.76 24.39
C ASP A 88 7.21 -11.17 23.76
N ILE A 89 6.29 -11.37 22.80
CA ILE A 89 6.12 -12.64 22.08
C ILE A 89 7.10 -12.68 20.91
N ASN A 90 7.84 -13.78 20.78
CA ASN A 90 8.74 -13.98 19.63
C ASN A 90 7.95 -14.24 18.34
N TYR A 91 8.24 -13.47 17.29
CA TYR A 91 7.58 -13.62 16.00
C TYR A 91 8.51 -13.36 14.81
N GLU A 92 8.18 -13.99 13.68
CA GLU A 92 8.82 -13.75 12.38
C GLU A 92 7.77 -13.20 11.40
N ILE A 93 8.19 -12.37 10.44
CA ILE A 93 7.32 -11.87 9.36
C ILE A 93 7.80 -12.50 8.04
N PRO A 94 7.12 -13.53 7.53
CA PRO A 94 7.44 -14.12 6.24
C PRO A 94 7.26 -13.13 5.09
N LYS A 95 7.97 -13.35 3.98
CA LYS A 95 7.71 -12.59 2.74
C LYS A 95 6.31 -12.93 2.23
N CYS A 96 5.44 -11.92 2.25
CA CYS A 96 4.05 -12.05 1.87
C CYS A 96 3.77 -11.32 0.55
N SER A 97 3.09 -11.98 -0.39
CA SER A 97 2.54 -11.31 -1.58
C SER A 97 1.38 -10.39 -1.19
N PHE A 98 1.17 -9.31 -1.94
CA PHE A 98 0.02 -8.41 -1.75
C PHE A 98 -1.33 -9.10 -1.94
N THR A 99 -1.36 -10.23 -2.67
CA THR A 99 -2.56 -11.03 -2.96
C THR A 99 -2.83 -12.13 -1.93
N LEU A 100 -1.87 -12.48 -1.08
CA LEU A 100 -2.06 -13.53 -0.09
C LEU A 100 -3.09 -13.07 0.96
N ARG A 101 -3.97 -13.98 1.37
CA ARG A 101 -4.98 -13.75 2.41
C ARG A 101 -5.08 -14.98 3.32
N SER A 102 -5.72 -14.81 4.48
CA SER A 102 -6.13 -15.94 5.32
C SER A 102 -7.12 -16.86 4.60
N LYS A 103 -7.44 -18.02 5.18
CA LYS A 103 -8.54 -18.87 4.69
C LYS A 103 -9.88 -18.14 4.58
N GLU A 104 -10.11 -17.14 5.42
CA GLU A 104 -11.32 -16.30 5.42
C GLU A 104 -11.19 -15.05 4.52
N GLY A 105 -10.10 -14.91 3.76
CA GLY A 105 -9.89 -13.76 2.89
C GLY A 105 -9.44 -12.49 3.61
N THR A 106 -9.08 -12.57 4.90
CA THR A 106 -8.66 -11.44 5.73
C THR A 106 -7.13 -11.32 5.83
N MET A 107 -6.67 -10.13 6.21
CA MET A 107 -5.27 -9.86 6.57
C MET A 107 -5.26 -8.80 7.68
N PRO A 108 -4.47 -8.94 8.77
CA PRO A 108 -3.44 -9.95 9.01
C PRO A 108 -3.97 -11.35 9.36
N PHE A 109 -3.08 -12.33 9.29
CA PHE A 109 -3.26 -13.65 9.91
C PHE A 109 -1.93 -14.15 10.47
N VAL A 110 -1.98 -15.08 11.42
CA VAL A 110 -0.78 -15.69 12.00
C VAL A 110 -0.81 -17.21 11.87
N GLU A 111 0.37 -17.79 11.83
CA GLU A 111 0.57 -19.23 11.96
C GLU A 111 1.36 -19.51 13.23
N PHE A 112 0.83 -20.39 14.06
CA PHE A 112 1.42 -20.77 15.33
C PHE A 112 1.25 -22.28 15.52
N ASN A 113 2.35 -22.98 15.80
CA ASN A 113 2.39 -24.44 16.02
C ASN A 113 1.63 -25.25 14.95
N GLY A 114 1.83 -24.89 13.67
CA GLY A 114 1.23 -25.56 12.53
C GLY A 114 -0.26 -25.25 12.28
N LYS A 115 -0.86 -24.32 13.03
CA LYS A 115 -2.24 -23.89 12.86
C LYS A 115 -2.32 -22.41 12.51
N GLU A 116 -3.26 -22.07 11.65
CA GLU A 116 -3.54 -20.69 11.22
C GLU A 116 -4.66 -20.05 12.04
N TYR A 117 -4.47 -18.78 12.37
CA TYR A 117 -5.43 -17.91 13.06
C TYR A 117 -5.59 -16.63 12.26
N TYR A 118 -6.83 -16.28 11.95
CA TYR A 118 -7.18 -15.16 11.08
C TYR A 118 -7.96 -14.09 11.84
N ASP A 119 -8.02 -12.89 11.27
CA ASP A 119 -8.63 -11.70 11.88
C ASP A 119 -7.91 -11.19 13.14
N SER A 120 -7.66 -9.88 13.19
CA SER A 120 -6.87 -9.30 14.27
C SER A 120 -7.46 -9.52 15.66
N SER A 121 -8.79 -9.55 15.83
CA SER A 121 -9.40 -9.74 17.15
C SER A 121 -9.36 -11.19 17.59
N PHE A 122 -9.56 -12.15 16.67
CA PHE A 122 -9.46 -13.56 17.03
C PHE A 122 -8.01 -13.99 17.24
N ILE A 123 -7.05 -13.41 16.51
CA ILE A 123 -5.62 -13.63 16.78
C ILE A 123 -5.29 -13.21 18.21
N LEU A 124 -5.66 -11.98 18.61
CA LEU A 124 -5.38 -11.50 19.97
C LEU A 124 -6.08 -12.31 21.06
N ARG A 125 -7.27 -12.87 20.79
CA ARG A 125 -7.97 -13.73 21.76
C ARG A 125 -7.35 -15.13 21.82
N ASP A 126 -7.28 -15.80 20.68
CA ASP A 126 -6.97 -17.23 20.61
C ASP A 126 -5.48 -17.50 20.78
N VAL A 127 -4.62 -16.62 20.25
CA VAL A 127 -3.17 -16.85 20.29
C VAL A 127 -2.58 -16.45 21.64
N ASP A 128 -3.13 -15.41 22.29
CA ASP A 128 -2.78 -15.02 23.67
C ASP A 128 -3.07 -16.15 24.66
N GLU A 129 -4.23 -16.83 24.54
CA GLU A 129 -4.57 -17.99 25.37
C GLU A 129 -3.66 -19.22 25.14
N LEU A 130 -3.10 -19.35 23.93
CA LEU A 130 -2.29 -20.52 23.54
C LEU A 130 -0.81 -20.35 23.85
N ILE A 131 -0.30 -19.12 23.79
CA ILE A 131 1.09 -18.83 24.10
C ILE A 131 1.20 -18.76 25.62
N LYS A 132 2.16 -19.50 26.19
CA LYS A 132 2.44 -19.45 27.62
C LYS A 132 3.21 -18.18 27.97
N HIS A 133 2.51 -17.05 28.07
CA HIS A 133 3.05 -15.76 28.51
C HIS A 133 2.17 -15.11 29.57
N THR A 134 2.66 -14.04 30.20
CA THR A 134 1.82 -13.16 31.02
C THR A 134 0.96 -12.32 30.10
N SER A 135 -0.36 -12.51 30.16
CA SER A 135 -1.29 -11.74 29.33
C SER A 135 -1.30 -10.29 29.80
N LEU A 136 -1.42 -9.38 28.85
CA LEU A 136 -1.60 -7.95 29.15
C LEU A 136 -2.87 -7.71 29.97
N ASP A 137 -3.87 -8.60 29.84
CA ASP A 137 -5.17 -8.48 30.48
C ASP A 137 -5.29 -9.27 31.79
N ASP A 138 -4.23 -9.89 32.29
CA ASP A 138 -4.28 -10.71 33.53
C ASP A 138 -4.68 -9.90 34.77
N HIS A 139 -4.39 -8.59 34.76
CA HIS A 139 -4.74 -7.67 35.84
C HIS A 139 -6.18 -7.13 35.76
N LEU A 140 -6.92 -7.45 34.69
CA LEU A 140 -8.26 -6.91 34.44
C LEU A 140 -9.37 -7.86 34.90
N SER A 141 -10.43 -7.29 35.47
CA SER A 141 -11.67 -8.00 35.76
C SER A 141 -12.46 -8.33 34.48
N ALA A 142 -13.42 -9.25 34.56
CA ALA A 142 -14.26 -9.60 33.42
C ALA A 142 -15.03 -8.38 32.84
N GLU A 143 -15.46 -7.45 33.70
CA GLU A 143 -16.13 -6.21 33.30
C GLU A 143 -15.15 -5.22 32.62
N GLN A 144 -13.90 -5.16 33.10
CA GLN A 144 -12.88 -4.33 32.47
C GLN A 144 -12.48 -4.88 31.10
N LYS A 145 -12.40 -6.22 30.96
CA LYS A 145 -12.14 -6.87 29.66
C LYS A 145 -13.27 -6.60 28.67
N SER A 146 -14.54 -6.69 29.10
CA SER A 146 -15.69 -6.40 28.22
C SER A 146 -15.74 -4.93 27.79
N THR A 147 -15.44 -4.02 28.72
CA THR A 147 -15.33 -2.58 28.45
C THR A 147 -14.22 -2.30 27.44
N SER A 148 -13.03 -2.86 27.65
CA SER A 148 -11.88 -2.72 26.74
C SER A 148 -12.21 -3.24 25.34
N ARG A 149 -12.88 -4.40 25.24
CA ARG A 149 -13.33 -4.95 23.96
C ARG A 149 -14.33 -4.04 23.24
N ALA A 150 -15.22 -3.38 23.98
CA ALA A 150 -16.16 -2.41 23.39
C ALA A 150 -15.43 -1.18 22.81
N PHE A 151 -14.43 -0.64 23.53
CA PHE A 151 -13.61 0.47 23.05
C PHE A 151 -12.77 0.09 21.83
N GLU A 152 -12.16 -1.08 21.84
CA GLU A 152 -11.41 -1.63 20.71
C GLU A 152 -12.32 -1.73 19.46
N ALA A 153 -13.49 -2.38 19.58
CA ALA A 153 -14.42 -2.54 18.47
C ALA A 153 -14.96 -1.20 17.94
N MET A 154 -15.23 -0.24 18.82
CA MET A 154 -15.68 1.10 18.45
C MET A 154 -14.59 1.88 17.72
N THR A 155 -13.36 1.83 18.22
CA THR A 155 -12.19 2.49 17.62
C THR A 155 -11.92 1.94 16.23
N GLU A 156 -11.91 0.61 16.09
CA GLU A 156 -11.70 -0.04 14.79
C GLU A 156 -12.79 0.32 13.79
N LYS A 157 -14.07 0.20 14.16
CA LYS A 157 -15.17 0.46 13.23
C LYS A 157 -15.26 1.93 12.83
N SER A 158 -15.02 2.86 13.74
CA SER A 158 -15.15 4.30 13.46
C SER A 158 -13.90 4.90 12.79
N MET A 159 -12.70 4.57 13.29
CA MET A 159 -11.47 5.18 12.83
C MET A 159 -10.90 4.49 11.58
N ALA A 160 -11.05 3.17 11.42
CA ALA A 160 -10.50 2.49 10.24
C ALA A 160 -11.19 2.97 8.96
N ILE A 161 -12.51 3.20 9.00
CA ILE A 161 -13.27 3.74 7.87
C ILE A 161 -12.80 5.16 7.53
N SER A 162 -12.67 6.02 8.54
CA SER A 162 -12.20 7.39 8.36
C SER A 162 -10.79 7.41 7.76
N ALA A 163 -9.85 6.65 8.33
CA ALA A 163 -8.48 6.55 7.84
C ALA A 163 -8.43 5.98 6.41
N TRP A 164 -9.33 5.05 6.05
CA TRP A 164 -9.43 4.52 4.71
C TRP A 164 -9.91 5.59 3.71
N PHE A 165 -10.95 6.35 4.04
CA PHE A 165 -11.43 7.45 3.19
C PHE A 165 -10.34 8.48 2.91
N TYR A 166 -9.65 8.97 3.95
CA TYR A 166 -8.54 9.92 3.79
C TYR A 166 -7.42 9.38 2.90
N ARG A 167 -7.14 8.08 2.94
CA ARG A 167 -6.15 7.45 2.04
C ARG A 167 -6.62 7.39 0.61
N MET A 168 -7.89 7.08 0.36
CA MET A 168 -8.44 7.03 -1.00
C MET A 168 -8.44 8.42 -1.63
N GLU A 169 -8.74 9.47 -0.86
CA GLU A 169 -8.60 10.86 -1.31
C GLU A 169 -7.15 11.28 -1.61
N ASN A 170 -6.17 10.62 -0.99
CA ASN A 170 -4.75 10.96 -1.11
C ASN A 170 -3.92 9.81 -1.72
N VAL A 171 -4.52 9.02 -2.63
CA VAL A 171 -3.90 7.80 -3.18
C VAL A 171 -2.53 8.05 -3.82
N GLU A 172 -2.34 9.19 -4.48
CA GLU A 172 -1.05 9.56 -5.08
C GLU A 172 0.07 9.66 -4.04
N LYS A 173 -0.23 10.26 -2.88
CA LYS A 173 0.72 10.36 -1.77
C LYS A 173 0.96 9.00 -1.10
N LEU A 174 -0.02 8.10 -1.18
CA LEU A 174 0.12 6.72 -0.68
C LEU A 174 1.09 5.92 -1.56
N LEU A 175 1.04 6.13 -2.88
CA LEU A 175 1.96 5.48 -3.82
C LEU A 175 3.42 5.88 -3.55
N ASP A 176 3.66 7.11 -3.10
CA ASP A 176 4.99 7.59 -2.70
C ASP A 176 5.56 6.89 -1.43
N LEU A 177 4.78 6.04 -0.76
CA LEU A 177 5.24 5.28 0.41
C LEU A 177 5.94 3.96 0.05
N PHE A 178 5.87 3.53 -1.21
CA PHE A 178 6.53 2.34 -1.74
C PHE A 178 7.99 2.62 -2.16
N ASP A 179 8.75 1.60 -2.60
CA ASP A 179 10.23 1.64 -2.67
C ASP A 179 10.79 2.66 -3.69
N PRO A 180 11.56 3.68 -3.25
CA PRO A 180 12.12 4.71 -4.13
C PRO A 180 13.15 4.17 -5.14
N LYS A 181 13.68 2.95 -4.97
CA LYS A 181 14.55 2.33 -5.98
C LYS A 181 13.78 1.97 -7.25
N VAL A 182 12.54 1.50 -7.09
CA VAL A 182 11.65 1.24 -8.21
C VAL A 182 11.30 2.57 -8.87
N ASP A 183 11.04 3.60 -8.08
CA ASP A 183 10.80 4.94 -8.62
C ASP A 183 11.99 5.48 -9.42
N ALA A 184 13.21 5.33 -8.90
CA ALA A 184 14.42 5.73 -9.64
C ALA A 184 14.54 5.01 -10.99
N CYS A 185 14.22 3.72 -11.04
CA CYS A 185 14.23 2.93 -12.27
C CYS A 185 13.16 3.41 -13.26
N ILE A 186 11.90 3.51 -12.81
CA ILE A 186 10.78 3.95 -13.66
C ILE A 186 11.03 5.38 -14.16
N PHE A 187 11.39 6.30 -13.27
CA PHE A 187 11.70 7.68 -13.60
C PHE A 187 12.83 7.78 -14.64
N SER A 188 13.93 7.04 -14.46
CA SER A 188 15.05 7.08 -15.40
C SER A 188 14.69 6.66 -16.83
N ASN A 189 13.79 5.69 -16.98
CA ASN A 189 13.33 5.22 -18.29
C ASN A 189 12.28 6.18 -18.88
N LEU A 190 11.30 6.61 -18.08
CA LEU A 190 10.27 7.53 -18.52
C LEU A 190 10.84 8.90 -18.92
N CYS A 191 11.83 9.43 -18.20
CA CYS A 191 12.48 10.70 -18.55
C CYS A 191 13.18 10.65 -19.91
N GLN A 192 13.77 9.50 -20.27
CA GLN A 192 14.40 9.32 -21.58
C GLN A 192 13.37 9.33 -22.71
N ILE A 193 12.13 8.87 -22.47
CA ILE A 193 11.05 8.91 -23.46
C ILE A 193 10.43 10.32 -23.51
N TYR A 194 10.21 10.93 -22.35
CA TYR A 194 9.43 12.16 -22.20
C TYR A 194 10.21 13.43 -22.51
N TYR A 195 11.44 13.57 -22.00
CA TYR A 195 12.24 14.80 -22.18
C TYR A 195 13.20 14.75 -23.37
N ALA A 196 13.36 13.61 -24.02
CA ALA A 196 14.23 13.53 -25.19
C ALA A 196 13.70 14.42 -26.33
N PRO A 197 14.60 15.08 -27.10
CA PRO A 197 14.21 16.07 -28.10
C PRO A 197 13.65 15.48 -29.40
N TYR A 198 13.37 14.17 -29.44
CA TYR A 198 12.76 13.49 -30.57
C TYR A 198 11.31 13.09 -30.28
N THR A 199 10.45 13.22 -31.28
CA THR A 199 9.08 12.75 -31.22
C THR A 199 9.07 11.23 -31.37
N SER A 200 8.24 10.55 -30.58
CA SER A 200 8.04 9.11 -30.65
C SER A 200 6.60 8.79 -30.30
N GLU A 201 6.04 7.74 -30.88
CA GLU A 201 4.67 7.28 -30.57
C GLU A 201 4.48 7.05 -29.06
N HIS A 202 5.53 6.60 -28.37
CA HIS A 202 5.53 6.43 -26.91
C HIS A 202 5.38 7.75 -26.17
N ARG A 203 6.03 8.83 -26.63
CA ARG A 203 5.92 10.16 -26.04
C ARG A 203 4.51 10.74 -26.27
N ASP A 204 3.99 10.61 -27.48
CA ASP A 204 2.66 11.12 -27.84
C ASP A 204 1.57 10.40 -27.02
N LEU A 205 1.71 9.08 -26.80
CA LEU A 205 0.82 8.30 -25.92
C LEU A 205 0.92 8.75 -24.46
N ILE A 206 2.12 9.03 -23.96
CA ILE A 206 2.33 9.49 -22.58
C ILE A 206 1.70 10.87 -22.38
N GLU A 207 1.93 11.81 -23.29
CA GLU A 207 1.39 13.18 -23.22
C GLU A 207 -0.13 13.23 -23.43
N GLY A 208 -0.66 12.44 -24.37
CA GLY A 208 -2.09 12.45 -24.72
C GLY A 208 -2.96 11.64 -23.76
N GLU A 209 -2.58 10.39 -23.50
CA GLU A 209 -3.45 9.42 -22.81
C GLU A 209 -3.03 9.14 -21.37
N CYS A 210 -1.74 9.19 -21.06
CA CYS A 210 -1.21 8.74 -19.76
C CYS A 210 -0.90 9.92 -18.83
N LYS A 211 -1.90 10.77 -18.53
CA LYS A 211 -1.74 11.96 -17.66
C LYS A 211 -1.15 11.62 -16.29
N ASN A 212 -1.50 10.46 -15.73
CA ASN A 212 -0.95 9.95 -14.49
C ASN A 212 0.57 9.67 -14.55
N LEU A 213 1.10 9.28 -15.72
CA LEU A 213 2.53 9.09 -15.92
C LEU A 213 3.26 10.44 -16.04
N VAL A 214 2.66 11.43 -16.71
CA VAL A 214 3.20 12.79 -16.78
C VAL A 214 3.28 13.41 -15.39
N GLU A 215 2.19 13.33 -14.62
CA GLU A 215 2.14 13.80 -13.23
C GLU A 215 3.17 13.09 -12.35
N TYR A 216 3.37 11.78 -12.54
CA TYR A 216 4.40 11.02 -11.85
C TYR A 216 5.82 11.51 -12.19
N ILE A 217 6.15 11.68 -13.47
CA ILE A 217 7.46 12.18 -13.93
C ILE A 217 7.74 13.55 -13.31
N GLU A 218 6.80 14.49 -13.43
CA GLU A 218 6.94 15.83 -12.84
C GLU A 218 7.06 15.77 -11.32
N ARG A 219 6.30 14.92 -10.63
CA ARG A 219 6.37 14.76 -9.17
C ARG A 219 7.75 14.29 -8.71
N ILE A 220 8.32 13.26 -9.35
CA ILE A 220 9.64 12.72 -9.01
C ILE A 220 10.74 13.73 -9.33
N LYS A 221 10.70 14.36 -10.51
CA LYS A 221 11.64 15.43 -10.90
C LYS A 221 11.64 16.57 -9.88
N ASN A 222 10.46 17.13 -9.59
CA ASN A 222 10.34 18.27 -8.67
C ASN A 222 10.75 17.93 -7.23
N ARG A 223 10.61 16.68 -6.80
CA ARG A 223 10.96 16.25 -5.45
C ARG A 223 12.45 15.93 -5.29
N TYR A 224 13.07 15.28 -6.28
CA TYR A 224 14.41 14.69 -6.13
C TYR A 224 15.48 15.33 -7.00
N TRP A 225 15.11 16.14 -8.00
CA TRP A 225 16.02 16.87 -8.87
C TRP A 225 15.81 18.39 -8.75
N PRO A 226 16.07 18.98 -7.58
CA PRO A 226 15.88 20.41 -7.36
C PRO A 226 16.81 21.28 -8.22
N ASP A 227 17.81 20.69 -8.87
CA ASP A 227 18.84 21.30 -9.70
C ASP A 227 18.75 20.85 -11.16
N TRP A 228 17.62 20.24 -11.58
CA TRP A 228 17.42 19.69 -12.92
C TRP A 228 17.86 20.64 -14.05
N ASP A 229 17.45 21.91 -14.00
CA ASP A 229 17.78 22.89 -15.04
C ASP A 229 19.28 23.24 -15.02
N GLU A 230 19.91 23.26 -13.84
CA GLU A 230 21.34 23.51 -13.69
C GLU A 230 22.16 22.39 -14.35
N VAL A 231 21.82 21.13 -14.08
CA VAL A 231 22.58 19.97 -14.61
C VAL A 231 22.35 19.77 -16.11
N THR A 232 21.14 20.02 -16.60
CA THR A 232 20.81 19.87 -18.03
C THR A 232 21.36 21.00 -18.89
N THR A 233 21.51 22.21 -18.34
CA THR A 233 22.02 23.38 -19.09
C THR A 233 23.54 23.49 -19.06
N LYS A 234 24.20 23.11 -17.95
CA LYS A 234 25.66 23.24 -17.81
C LYS A 234 26.43 22.09 -18.46
N TYR A 235 25.76 21.00 -18.84
CA TYR A 235 26.38 19.78 -19.39
C TYR A 235 27.56 19.25 -18.55
N SER A 236 27.60 19.56 -17.25
CA SER A 236 28.69 19.19 -16.36
C SER A 236 28.40 17.84 -15.72
N ASN A 237 29.40 16.95 -15.74
CA ASN A 237 29.37 15.69 -14.99
C ASN A 237 29.88 15.86 -13.55
N GLU A 238 30.18 17.09 -13.14
CA GLU A 238 30.53 17.38 -11.75
C GLU A 238 29.31 17.24 -10.84
N THR A 239 29.55 16.85 -9.60
CA THR A 239 28.46 16.74 -8.62
C THR A 239 27.84 18.12 -8.38
N SER A 240 26.57 18.26 -8.74
CA SER A 240 25.81 19.47 -8.54
C SER A 240 25.54 19.75 -7.05
N ASN A 241 25.16 20.99 -6.73
CA ASN A 241 24.82 21.41 -5.37
C ASN A 241 23.41 20.99 -4.94
N TRP A 242 22.86 19.88 -5.45
CA TRP A 242 21.49 19.43 -5.24
C TRP A 242 21.08 19.37 -3.75
N LYS A 243 22.03 19.10 -2.85
CA LYS A 243 21.80 19.04 -1.39
C LYS A 243 21.48 20.39 -0.73
N LYS A 244 21.91 21.54 -1.30
CA LYS A 244 21.77 22.86 -0.65
C LYS A 244 20.31 23.35 -0.59
N ARG A 245 19.45 22.96 -1.55
CA ARG A 245 18.02 23.32 -1.56
C ARG A 245 17.20 22.59 -0.47
N HIS A 246 17.60 21.39 -0.05
CA HIS A 246 16.90 20.65 1.02
C HIS A 246 17.15 21.21 2.43
N VAL A 247 18.32 21.82 2.67
CA VAL A 247 18.68 22.36 3.99
C VAL A 247 17.80 23.57 4.36
N ALA A 248 17.42 24.40 3.39
CA ALA A 248 16.56 25.57 3.62
C ALA A 248 15.14 25.19 4.09
N ARG A 249 14.66 23.99 3.75
CA ARG A 249 13.32 23.50 4.11
C ARG A 249 13.25 22.88 5.51
N ASN A 250 14.39 22.39 6.02
CA ASN A 250 14.52 21.81 7.37
C ASN A 250 15.03 22.81 8.43
N GLY A 251 15.21 24.09 8.06
CA GLY A 251 15.74 25.14 8.94
C GLY A 251 14.74 25.72 9.95
N ASN A 252 13.44 25.44 9.83
CA ASN A 252 12.45 25.77 10.86
C ASN A 252 12.32 24.61 11.85
N GLY A 253 13.37 24.44 12.65
CA GLY A 253 13.39 23.49 13.76
C GLY A 253 12.35 23.88 14.80
N VAL A 254 11.40 22.97 15.04
CA VAL A 254 10.65 22.92 16.29
C VAL A 254 11.67 22.66 17.39
N LYS A 255 11.87 23.65 18.26
CA LYS A 255 12.64 23.49 19.50
C LYS A 255 11.85 22.55 20.43
N HIS A 256 12.65 21.71 21.11
CA HIS A 256 12.31 20.66 22.07
C HIS A 256 11.05 20.87 22.90
#